data_AF-A0A4R2D9K6-F1
#
_entry.id   AF-A0A4R2D9K6-F1
#
_cell.length_a   1.000
_cell.length_b   1.000
_cell.length_c   1.000
_cell.angle_alpha   90.00
_cell.angle_beta   90.00
_cell.angle_gamma   90.00
#
_symmetry.space_group_name_H-M   'P 1'
#
loop_
_entity.id
_entity.type
_entity.pdbx_description
1 polymer ?
#
loop_
_entity_poly.entity_id
_entity_poly.type
_entity_poly.pdbx_seq_one_letter_code
_entity_poly.pdbx_strand_id
1 'polypeptide(L)'
;MPTVCTLSRRAFFLGAAATLAGCATTETSVRNAPVPQKVSYPIVPASDEELAARYAAVEDGGHLIPAIPYREIDPKYYRQRVKDPTGETPGTVVVDTPGRFLYVVEPGGTAMRYGVGIGREGFAWEGEGIIHWRQPWPRWKVPADMIARTPSLARYSVENGGMEPGIKNPLGARALYIFQNGKDTLYRLHGSPEWKSIGKATSSGCVRLINQDVLDLYKRVPYHARIVVHQGAMASV
;
A
#
# COMPACT_ATOMS: atom_id res chain seq x y z
N MET A 1 65.16 32.57 -33.88
CA MET A 1 65.66 32.42 -32.49
C MET A 1 65.11 31.11 -31.93
N PRO A 2 65.92 30.30 -31.25
CA PRO A 2 66.55 29.15 -31.90
C PRO A 2 65.81 27.81 -31.68
N THR A 3 65.79 27.03 -32.76
CA THR A 3 65.93 25.57 -32.84
C THR A 3 67.12 25.08 -32.02
N VAL A 4 67.08 23.88 -31.42
CA VAL A 4 68.13 22.82 -31.41
C VAL A 4 67.59 21.65 -30.55
N CYS A 5 67.22 20.49 -31.12
CA CYS A 5 68.03 19.34 -31.57
C CYS A 5 68.43 18.35 -30.45
N THR A 6 67.70 17.22 -30.43
CA THR A 6 68.13 15.82 -30.30
C THR A 6 69.27 15.41 -29.35
N LEU A 7 69.03 14.35 -28.58
CA LEU A 7 70.00 13.25 -28.44
C LEU A 7 69.30 11.94 -28.09
N SER A 8 69.23 11.04 -29.08
CA SER A 8 69.24 9.59 -28.88
C SER A 8 70.68 9.14 -28.99
N ARG A 9 71.14 8.26 -28.08
CA ARG A 9 72.12 7.19 -28.34
C ARG A 9 72.40 6.40 -27.06
N ARG A 10 72.08 5.10 -27.14
CA ARG A 10 72.84 3.95 -26.62
C ARG A 10 73.34 4.04 -25.16
N ALA A 11 72.77 3.19 -24.31
CA ALA A 11 73.58 2.31 -23.46
C ALA A 11 72.80 1.02 -23.18
N PHE A 12 73.28 -0.03 -23.83
CA PHE A 12 73.03 -1.44 -23.57
C PHE A 12 73.50 -1.76 -22.15
N PHE A 13 72.70 -2.43 -21.31
CA PHE A 13 73.22 -3.38 -20.32
C PHE A 13 72.23 -4.51 -20.08
N LEU A 14 72.79 -5.72 -20.19
CA LEU A 14 72.18 -7.02 -19.96
C LEU A 14 71.63 -7.14 -18.54
N GLY A 15 70.55 -7.90 -18.41
CA GLY A 15 70.06 -8.41 -17.13
C GLY A 15 69.10 -9.57 -17.35
N ALA A 16 69.64 -10.75 -17.68
CA ALA A 16 68.88 -11.99 -17.58
C ALA A 16 68.69 -12.33 -16.10
N ALA A 17 67.45 -12.31 -15.61
CA ALA A 17 67.08 -12.89 -14.33
C ALA A 17 65.86 -13.78 -14.54
N ALA A 18 66.10 -15.10 -14.51
CA ALA A 18 65.07 -16.11 -14.47
C ALA A 18 64.29 -15.99 -13.15
N THR A 19 63.00 -15.65 -13.24
CA THR A 19 62.09 -15.72 -12.08
C THR A 19 61.17 -16.91 -12.25
N LEU A 20 61.31 -17.85 -11.33
CA LEU A 20 60.54 -19.08 -11.15
C LEU A 20 59.03 -18.87 -11.40
N ALA A 21 58.46 -19.72 -12.26
CA ALA A 21 57.01 -19.88 -12.36
C ALA A 21 56.49 -20.51 -11.06
N GLY A 22 55.98 -19.68 -10.16
CA GLY A 22 55.22 -20.15 -9.00
C GLY A 22 53.80 -20.50 -9.42
N CYS A 23 53.46 -21.78 -9.39
CA CYS A 23 52.07 -22.23 -9.45
C CYS A 23 51.37 -21.78 -8.16
N ALA A 24 50.68 -20.65 -8.19
CA ALA A 24 49.73 -20.30 -7.15
C ALA A 24 48.47 -21.14 -7.37
N THR A 25 48.32 -22.22 -6.59
CA THR A 25 47.01 -22.83 -6.36
C THR A 25 46.13 -21.80 -5.67
N THR A 26 45.33 -21.06 -6.44
CA THR A 26 44.17 -20.35 -5.88
C THR A 26 43.20 -21.39 -5.37
N GLU A 27 43.22 -21.64 -4.06
CA GLU A 27 42.09 -22.24 -3.38
C GLU A 27 40.89 -21.35 -3.66
N THR A 28 39.94 -21.88 -4.43
CA THR A 28 38.63 -21.29 -4.58
C THR A 28 37.95 -21.39 -3.22
N SER A 29 38.19 -20.39 -2.36
CA SER A 29 37.40 -20.18 -1.18
C SER A 29 35.97 -19.96 -1.66
N VAL A 30 35.15 -21.01 -1.58
CA VAL A 30 33.70 -20.91 -1.71
C VAL A 30 33.27 -20.02 -0.56
N ARG A 31 33.23 -18.71 -0.80
CA ARG A 31 32.53 -17.79 0.09
C ARG A 31 31.08 -18.23 0.01
N ASN A 32 30.62 -18.96 1.03
CA ASN A 32 29.21 -19.20 1.24
C ASN A 32 28.52 -17.84 1.15
N ALA A 33 27.72 -17.64 0.11
CA ALA A 33 26.92 -16.43 0.00
C ALA A 33 26.09 -16.34 1.29
N PRO A 34 26.08 -15.18 1.99
CA PRO A 34 25.25 -15.05 3.18
C PRO A 34 23.81 -15.40 2.79
N VAL A 35 23.26 -16.42 3.46
CA VAL A 35 21.86 -16.83 3.29
C VAL A 35 21.02 -15.57 3.52
N PRO A 36 20.18 -15.14 2.55
CA PRO A 36 19.37 -13.95 2.73
C PRO A 36 18.53 -14.14 3.99
N GLN A 37 18.76 -13.28 4.99
CA GLN A 37 18.00 -13.32 6.22
C GLN A 37 16.54 -13.11 5.88
N LYS A 38 15.70 -14.09 6.24
CA LYS A 38 14.26 -13.99 6.09
C LYS A 38 13.81 -12.79 6.94
N VAL A 39 13.44 -11.69 6.30
CA VAL A 39 12.93 -10.50 7.00
C VAL A 39 11.69 -10.94 7.77
N SER A 40 11.80 -11.05 9.09
CA SER A 40 10.66 -11.34 9.96
C SER A 40 10.18 -10.04 10.58
N TYR A 41 8.91 -9.73 10.37
CA TYR A 41 8.27 -8.60 11.03
C TYR A 41 7.60 -9.09 12.32
N PRO A 42 7.86 -8.47 13.49
CA PRO A 42 7.25 -8.90 14.73
C PRO A 42 5.73 -8.69 14.68
N ILE A 43 4.98 -9.72 15.10
CA ILE A 43 3.54 -9.66 15.33
C ILE A 43 3.35 -9.43 16.82
N VAL A 44 3.33 -8.16 17.21
CA VAL A 44 3.11 -7.74 18.61
C VAL A 44 1.86 -6.87 18.63
N PRO A 45 0.88 -7.15 19.52
CA PRO A 45 -0.23 -6.25 19.74
C PRO A 45 0.26 -4.86 20.11
N ALA A 46 -0.34 -3.83 19.50
CA ALA A 46 0.01 -2.46 19.82
C ALA A 46 -0.38 -2.13 21.28
N SER A 47 0.51 -1.43 21.99
CA SER A 47 0.21 -0.79 23.27
C SER A 47 -0.88 0.28 23.13
N ASP A 48 -1.47 0.68 24.25
CA ASP A 48 -2.50 1.71 24.25
C ASP A 48 -1.94 3.07 23.79
N GLU A 49 -0.69 3.39 24.15
CA GLU A 49 0.01 4.59 23.70
C GLU A 49 0.23 4.58 22.18
N GLU A 50 0.62 3.44 21.60
CA GLU A 50 0.76 3.29 20.15
C GLU A 50 -0.58 3.40 19.42
N LEU A 51 -1.67 2.89 20.00
CA LEU A 51 -3.02 3.03 19.46
C LEU A 51 -3.50 4.48 19.53
N ALA A 52 -3.26 5.16 20.64
CA ALA A 52 -3.57 6.57 20.81
C ALA A 52 -2.82 7.43 19.78
N ALA A 53 -1.54 7.17 19.55
CA ALA A 53 -0.76 7.85 18.52
C ALA A 53 -1.25 7.54 17.10
N ARG A 54 -1.59 6.28 16.81
CA ARG A 54 -2.11 5.84 15.50
C ARG A 54 -3.41 6.53 15.11
N TYR A 55 -4.28 6.74 16.07
CA TYR A 55 -5.63 7.28 15.89
C TYR A 55 -5.77 8.73 16.38
N ALA A 56 -4.65 9.41 16.65
CA ALA A 56 -4.63 10.82 16.99
C ALA A 56 -5.11 11.72 15.83
N ALA A 57 -5.34 12.99 16.15
CA ALA A 57 -5.57 14.00 15.13
C ALA A 57 -4.30 14.16 14.28
N VAL A 58 -4.47 14.35 12.98
CA VAL A 58 -3.34 14.46 12.04
C VAL A 58 -3.63 15.51 10.99
N GLU A 59 -2.64 16.35 10.71
CA GLU A 59 -2.69 17.28 9.58
C GLU A 59 -2.16 16.59 8.32
N ASP A 60 -2.93 16.67 7.24
CA ASP A 60 -2.54 16.10 5.95
C ASP A 60 -3.09 16.98 4.82
N GLY A 61 -2.21 17.51 3.97
CA GLY A 61 -2.62 18.31 2.81
C GLY A 61 -3.41 19.58 3.15
N GLY A 62 -3.14 20.21 4.30
CA GLY A 62 -3.87 21.40 4.76
C GLY A 62 -5.22 21.09 5.42
N HIS A 63 -5.53 19.82 5.67
CA HIS A 63 -6.73 19.39 6.37
C HIS A 63 -6.38 18.78 7.72
N LEU A 64 -7.06 19.23 8.78
CA LEU A 64 -6.97 18.62 10.11
C LEU A 64 -7.97 17.47 10.22
N ILE A 65 -7.47 16.23 10.12
CA ILE A 65 -8.26 15.03 10.37
C ILE A 65 -8.40 14.86 11.88
N PRO A 66 -9.63 14.76 12.42
CA PRO A 66 -9.84 14.64 13.86
C PRO A 66 -9.36 13.28 14.40
N ALA A 67 -9.03 13.27 15.69
CA ALA A 67 -8.74 12.04 16.40
C ALA A 67 -9.96 11.10 16.41
N ILE A 68 -9.71 9.80 16.41
CA ILE A 68 -10.74 8.77 16.48
C ILE A 68 -10.83 8.25 17.91
N PRO A 69 -12.03 8.14 18.50
CA PRO A 69 -12.22 7.46 19.77
C PRO A 69 -12.12 5.95 19.57
N TYR A 70 -10.91 5.45 19.31
CA TYR A 70 -10.67 4.07 18.89
C TYR A 70 -11.18 3.05 19.92
N ARG A 71 -11.26 3.41 21.21
CA ARG A 71 -11.83 2.55 22.26
C ARG A 71 -13.33 2.23 22.06
N GLU A 72 -14.03 2.98 21.22
CA GLU A 72 -15.42 2.68 20.80
C GLU A 72 -15.49 1.71 19.61
N ILE A 73 -14.35 1.30 19.06
CA ILE A 73 -14.25 0.35 17.94
C ILE A 73 -13.81 -1.00 18.50
N ASP A 74 -14.42 -2.09 18.02
CA ASP A 74 -14.00 -3.44 18.39
C ASP A 74 -12.50 -3.62 18.06
N PRO A 75 -11.65 -3.98 19.04
CA PRO A 75 -10.20 -4.08 18.87
C PRO A 75 -9.74 -4.99 17.72
N LYS A 76 -10.56 -5.96 17.30
CA LYS A 76 -10.22 -6.80 16.15
C LYS A 76 -10.08 -6.00 14.85
N TYR A 77 -10.75 -4.85 14.75
CA TYR A 77 -10.73 -3.97 13.58
C TYR A 77 -9.62 -2.91 13.62
N TYR A 78 -8.83 -2.84 14.70
CA TYR A 78 -7.64 -2.00 14.71
C TYR A 78 -6.67 -2.45 13.62
N ARG A 79 -6.04 -1.49 12.96
CA ARG A 79 -4.91 -1.76 12.07
C ARG A 79 -3.82 -2.48 12.84
N GLN A 80 -3.40 -3.63 12.36
CA GLN A 80 -2.39 -4.45 13.02
C GLN A 80 -1.73 -5.40 12.03
N ARG A 81 -0.47 -5.74 12.31
CA ARG A 81 0.21 -6.81 11.59
C ARG A 81 -0.29 -8.16 12.09
N VAL A 82 -0.48 -9.10 11.16
CA VAL A 82 -0.90 -10.47 11.45
C VAL A 82 -0.03 -11.46 10.66
N LYS A 83 -0.08 -12.75 11.03
CA LYS A 83 0.36 -13.81 10.12
C LYS A 83 -0.49 -13.72 8.86
N ASP A 84 0.13 -13.76 7.69
CA ASP A 84 -0.57 -13.65 6.42
C ASP A 84 -1.58 -14.80 6.24
N PRO A 85 -2.89 -14.53 6.17
CA PRO A 85 -3.92 -15.54 5.95
C PRO A 85 -4.29 -15.70 4.47
N THR A 86 -3.69 -14.92 3.56
CA THR A 86 -4.18 -14.77 2.18
C THR A 86 -3.57 -15.77 1.20
N GLY A 87 -2.34 -16.23 1.48
CA GLY A 87 -1.57 -17.04 0.54
C GLY A 87 -1.07 -16.27 -0.69
N GLU A 88 -1.27 -14.96 -0.73
CA GLU A 88 -0.90 -14.11 -1.85
C GLU A 88 0.56 -13.64 -1.78
N THR A 89 1.08 -13.11 -2.89
CA THR A 89 2.46 -12.61 -2.92
C THR A 89 2.61 -11.23 -2.27
N PRO A 90 3.77 -10.92 -1.65
CA PRO A 90 4.03 -9.61 -1.05
C PRO A 90 3.75 -8.44 -2.00
N GLY A 91 3.12 -7.39 -1.48
CA GLY A 91 2.67 -6.22 -2.24
C GLY A 91 1.23 -6.35 -2.77
N THR A 92 0.61 -7.54 -2.68
CA THR A 92 -0.80 -7.74 -3.03
C THR A 92 -1.71 -7.13 -1.98
N VAL A 93 -2.78 -6.48 -2.42
CA VAL A 93 -3.90 -6.05 -1.57
C VAL A 93 -4.99 -7.10 -1.61
N VAL A 94 -5.48 -7.54 -0.46
CA VAL A 94 -6.56 -8.54 -0.39
C VAL A 94 -7.72 -7.98 0.40
N VAL A 95 -8.93 -8.08 -0.13
CA VAL A 95 -10.15 -7.68 0.58
C VAL A 95 -10.97 -8.92 0.92
N ASP A 96 -11.14 -9.16 2.20
CA ASP A 96 -12.06 -10.14 2.76
C ASP A 96 -13.37 -9.43 3.10
N THR A 97 -14.32 -9.46 2.16
CA THR A 97 -15.58 -8.73 2.29
C THR A 97 -16.45 -9.29 3.43
N PRO A 98 -16.63 -10.62 3.60
CA PRO A 98 -17.36 -11.18 4.73
C PRO A 98 -16.73 -10.88 6.08
N GLY A 99 -15.41 -11.04 6.19
CA GLY A 99 -14.65 -10.79 7.41
C GLY A 99 -14.51 -9.30 7.74
N ARG A 100 -14.73 -8.43 6.76
CA ARG A 100 -14.58 -6.97 6.84
C ARG A 100 -13.15 -6.57 7.20
N PHE A 101 -12.22 -7.22 6.50
CA PHE A 101 -10.80 -6.93 6.59
C PHE A 101 -10.21 -6.63 5.22
N LEU A 102 -9.20 -5.78 5.23
CA LEU A 102 -8.28 -5.58 4.12
C LEU A 102 -6.88 -5.94 4.58
N TYR A 103 -6.10 -6.57 3.71
CA TYR A 103 -4.73 -6.97 3.96
C TYR A 103 -3.82 -6.35 2.91
N VAL A 104 -2.64 -5.89 3.33
CA VAL A 104 -1.50 -5.66 2.44
C VAL A 104 -0.46 -6.71 2.79
N VAL A 105 -0.21 -7.62 1.86
CA VAL A 105 0.73 -8.73 2.08
C VAL A 105 2.15 -8.17 2.19
N GLU A 106 2.84 -8.51 3.27
CA GLU A 106 4.22 -8.11 3.53
C GLU A 106 5.16 -9.33 3.34
N PRO A 107 6.45 -9.12 3.03
CA PRO A 107 7.43 -10.18 3.10
C PRO A 107 7.48 -10.82 4.49
N GLY A 108 8.04 -12.03 4.61
CA GLY A 108 8.20 -12.69 5.92
C GLY A 108 6.97 -13.44 6.43
N GLY A 109 5.96 -13.65 5.59
CA GLY A 109 4.74 -14.40 5.94
C GLY A 109 3.79 -13.62 6.84
N THR A 110 3.81 -12.30 6.73
CA THR A 110 2.94 -11.39 7.49
C THR A 110 2.12 -10.52 6.56
N ALA A 111 1.04 -9.94 7.06
CA ALA A 111 0.29 -8.92 6.35
C ALA A 111 -0.10 -7.79 7.30
N MET A 112 -0.15 -6.56 6.80
CA MET A 112 -0.80 -5.47 7.51
C MET A 112 -2.32 -5.59 7.30
N ARG A 113 -3.07 -5.87 8.36
CA ARG A 113 -4.54 -5.98 8.35
C ARG A 113 -5.18 -4.67 8.80
N TYR A 114 -6.27 -4.29 8.14
CA TYR A 114 -7.10 -3.14 8.43
C TYR A 114 -8.54 -3.59 8.61
N GLY A 115 -9.25 -3.08 9.62
CA GLY A 115 -10.70 -3.18 9.67
C GLY A 115 -11.34 -2.25 8.64
N VAL A 116 -12.36 -2.74 7.95
CA VAL A 116 -13.06 -1.95 6.93
C VAL A 116 -14.57 -1.93 7.16
N GLY A 117 -15.23 -0.88 6.68
CA GLY A 117 -16.68 -0.86 6.48
C GLY A 117 -16.98 -1.25 5.05
N ILE A 118 -17.99 -2.10 4.85
CA ILE A 118 -18.40 -2.55 3.52
C ILE A 118 -19.76 -1.95 3.20
N GLY A 119 -19.89 -1.24 2.08
CA GLY A 119 -21.19 -0.83 1.57
C GLY A 119 -21.77 -1.83 0.59
N ARG A 120 -23.02 -1.61 0.17
CA ARG A 120 -23.71 -2.47 -0.80
C ARG A 120 -22.93 -2.66 -2.11
N GLU A 121 -22.24 -1.62 -2.57
CA GLU A 121 -21.40 -1.69 -3.78
C GLU A 121 -20.12 -2.50 -3.54
N GLY A 122 -19.68 -2.60 -2.27
CA GLY A 122 -18.58 -3.47 -1.87
C GLY A 122 -18.86 -4.97 -2.07
N PHE A 123 -20.13 -5.36 -2.20
CA PHE A 123 -20.56 -6.72 -2.56
C PHE A 123 -20.81 -6.90 -4.06
N ALA A 124 -20.73 -5.83 -4.87
CA ALA A 124 -21.09 -5.88 -6.28
C ALA A 124 -19.95 -6.38 -7.19
N TRP A 125 -18.75 -6.57 -6.66
CA TRP A 125 -17.58 -7.00 -7.44
C TRP A 125 -16.66 -7.93 -6.64
N GLU A 126 -16.08 -8.91 -7.33
CA GLU A 126 -15.12 -9.87 -6.79
C GLU A 126 -14.06 -10.25 -7.81
N GLY A 127 -13.00 -10.90 -7.35
CA GLY A 127 -11.92 -11.40 -8.19
C GLY A 127 -10.71 -10.48 -8.23
N GLU A 128 -9.95 -10.55 -9.32
CA GLU A 128 -8.65 -9.89 -9.43
C GLU A 128 -8.71 -8.58 -10.21
N GLY A 129 -7.90 -7.62 -9.78
CA GLY A 129 -7.72 -6.34 -10.46
C GLY A 129 -6.38 -5.67 -10.13
N ILE A 130 -6.24 -4.45 -10.60
CA ILE A 130 -5.06 -3.60 -10.38
C ILE A 130 -5.51 -2.27 -9.78
N ILE A 131 -4.80 -1.81 -8.76
CA ILE A 131 -4.92 -0.44 -8.25
C ILE A 131 -4.19 0.48 -9.23
N HIS A 132 -4.92 0.93 -10.27
CA HIS A 132 -4.33 1.67 -11.39
C HIS A 132 -4.27 3.16 -11.13
N TRP A 133 -5.21 3.70 -10.35
CA TRP A 133 -5.24 5.12 -10.02
C TRP A 133 -5.47 5.33 -8.52
N ARG A 134 -4.91 6.43 -8.01
CA ARG A 134 -5.00 6.78 -6.59
C ARG A 134 -5.00 8.29 -6.44
N GLN A 135 -5.84 8.82 -5.57
CA GLN A 135 -5.97 10.27 -5.35
C GLN A 135 -5.85 10.61 -3.87
N PRO A 136 -4.99 11.58 -3.51
CA PRO A 136 -5.12 12.30 -2.25
C PRO A 136 -6.30 13.26 -2.33
N TRP A 137 -7.08 13.34 -1.25
CA TRP A 137 -8.21 14.25 -1.09
C TRP A 137 -9.11 14.28 -2.35
N PRO A 138 -9.73 13.13 -2.70
CA PRO A 138 -10.50 13.00 -3.92
C PRO A 138 -11.76 13.85 -3.90
N ARG A 139 -12.17 14.31 -5.07
CA ARG A 139 -13.51 14.89 -5.26
C ARG A 139 -14.56 13.77 -5.26
N TRP A 140 -15.66 13.95 -4.54
CA TRP A 140 -16.75 12.97 -4.57
C TRP A 140 -17.83 13.38 -5.55
N LYS A 141 -18.02 12.54 -6.57
CA LYS A 141 -19.10 12.68 -7.55
C LYS A 141 -20.16 11.65 -7.27
N VAL A 142 -21.38 12.10 -6.98
CA VAL A 142 -22.47 11.22 -6.57
C VAL A 142 -22.99 10.44 -7.78
N PRO A 143 -23.10 9.09 -7.71
CA PRO A 143 -23.71 8.29 -8.76
C PRO A 143 -25.19 8.64 -8.98
N ALA A 144 -25.66 8.57 -10.22
CA ALA A 144 -27.05 8.89 -10.59
C ALA A 144 -28.08 8.08 -9.78
N ASP A 145 -27.83 6.78 -9.56
CA ASP A 145 -28.71 5.91 -8.76
C ASP A 145 -28.81 6.33 -7.29
N MET A 146 -27.78 6.98 -6.76
CA MET A 146 -27.83 7.54 -5.41
C MET A 146 -28.64 8.84 -5.38
N ILE A 147 -28.53 9.68 -6.42
CA ILE A 147 -29.35 10.89 -6.58
C ILE A 147 -30.82 10.53 -6.75
N ALA A 148 -31.15 9.49 -7.52
CA ALA A 148 -32.53 9.03 -7.71
C ALA A 148 -33.20 8.65 -6.38
N ARG A 149 -32.45 8.04 -5.46
CA ARG A 149 -32.92 7.69 -4.10
C ARG A 149 -32.89 8.86 -3.13
N THR A 150 -31.99 9.82 -3.33
CA THR A 150 -31.82 10.99 -2.46
C THR A 150 -31.57 12.24 -3.30
N PRO A 151 -32.64 12.88 -3.81
CA PRO A 151 -32.52 13.99 -4.78
C PRO A 151 -31.71 15.19 -4.28
N SER A 152 -31.66 15.42 -2.96
CA SER A 152 -30.85 16.49 -2.36
C SER A 152 -29.34 16.35 -2.61
N LEU A 153 -28.87 15.17 -3.03
CA LEU A 153 -27.49 14.94 -3.43
C LEU A 153 -27.16 15.42 -4.85
N ALA A 154 -28.15 15.84 -5.65
CA ALA A 154 -27.95 16.32 -7.02
C ALA A 154 -26.94 17.47 -7.11
N ARG A 155 -26.84 18.33 -6.08
CA ARG A 155 -25.81 19.39 -5.98
C ARG A 155 -24.36 18.89 -6.04
N TYR A 156 -24.15 17.60 -5.82
CA TYR A 156 -22.84 16.93 -5.89
C TYR A 156 -22.79 15.92 -7.05
N SER A 157 -23.68 16.04 -8.03
CA SER A 157 -23.64 15.25 -9.26
C SER A 157 -22.35 15.52 -10.05
N VAL A 158 -22.08 14.66 -11.04
CA VAL A 158 -20.98 14.87 -12.00
C VAL A 158 -21.13 16.22 -12.71
N GLU A 159 -22.36 16.58 -13.12
CA GLU A 159 -22.68 17.83 -13.82
C GLU A 159 -22.43 19.06 -12.96
N ASN A 160 -22.69 18.97 -11.65
CA ASN A 160 -22.44 20.04 -10.68
C ASN A 160 -20.99 20.00 -10.13
N GLY A 161 -20.09 19.28 -10.82
CA GLY A 161 -18.69 19.15 -10.45
C GLY A 161 -18.43 18.13 -9.34
N GLY A 162 -19.34 17.95 -8.38
CA GLY A 162 -19.18 17.06 -7.23
C GLY A 162 -18.80 17.81 -5.94
N MET A 163 -18.78 17.10 -4.82
CA MET A 163 -18.35 17.64 -3.53
C MET A 163 -16.84 17.83 -3.50
N GLU A 164 -16.40 19.04 -3.12
CA GLU A 164 -14.98 19.37 -2.96
C GLU A 164 -14.25 18.42 -2.01
N PRO A 165 -12.92 18.30 -2.16
CA PRO A 165 -12.10 17.62 -1.17
C PRO A 165 -12.22 18.22 0.24
N GLY A 166 -12.15 17.36 1.26
CA GLY A 166 -12.04 17.82 2.65
C GLY A 166 -12.60 16.83 3.66
N ILE A 167 -12.53 17.21 4.94
CA ILE A 167 -12.83 16.32 6.08
C ILE A 167 -14.29 15.82 6.13
N LYS A 168 -15.22 16.50 5.45
CA LYS A 168 -16.63 16.11 5.35
C LYS A 168 -16.93 15.25 4.12
N ASN A 169 -15.97 15.09 3.21
CA ASN A 169 -16.15 14.33 1.98
C ASN A 169 -16.23 12.82 2.32
N PRO A 170 -17.23 12.09 1.80
CA PRO A 170 -17.44 10.67 2.15
C PRO A 170 -16.36 9.74 1.58
N LEU A 171 -15.54 10.19 0.62
CA LEU A 171 -14.35 9.46 0.15
C LEU A 171 -13.13 9.65 1.07
N GLY A 172 -13.23 10.55 2.05
CA GLY A 172 -12.20 10.79 3.04
C GLY A 172 -10.87 11.28 2.46
N ALA A 173 -9.77 10.95 3.15
CA ALA A 173 -8.46 11.51 2.85
C ALA A 173 -7.81 10.93 1.58
N ARG A 174 -8.13 9.68 1.19
CA ARG A 174 -7.54 8.98 0.04
C ARG A 174 -8.59 8.10 -0.64
N ALA A 175 -8.46 7.94 -1.96
CA ALA A 175 -9.17 6.90 -2.71
C ALA A 175 -8.22 6.16 -3.67
N LEU A 176 -8.40 4.84 -3.77
CA LEU A 176 -7.72 3.92 -4.66
C LEU A 176 -8.76 3.30 -5.61
N TYR A 177 -8.47 3.33 -6.90
CA TYR A 177 -9.40 3.00 -7.97
C TYR A 177 -8.97 1.70 -8.64
N ILE A 178 -9.89 0.74 -8.64
CA ILE A 178 -9.62 -0.61 -9.12
C ILE A 178 -9.99 -0.72 -10.59
N PHE A 179 -9.09 -1.32 -11.35
CA PHE A 179 -9.24 -1.57 -12.77
C PHE A 179 -9.10 -3.07 -13.04
N GLN A 180 -9.86 -3.57 -14.00
CA GLN A 180 -9.74 -4.92 -14.52
C GLN A 180 -9.71 -4.84 -16.05
N ASN A 181 -8.71 -5.48 -16.67
CA ASN A 181 -8.52 -5.46 -18.14
C ASN A 181 -8.51 -4.05 -18.74
N GLY A 182 -7.85 -3.10 -18.06
CA GLY A 182 -7.76 -1.70 -18.49
C GLY A 182 -9.03 -0.86 -18.32
N LYS A 183 -10.09 -1.43 -17.73
CA LYS A 183 -11.36 -0.73 -17.47
C LYS A 183 -11.57 -0.50 -15.99
N ASP A 184 -12.13 0.66 -15.67
CA ASP A 184 -12.53 1.01 -14.31
C ASP A 184 -13.70 0.13 -13.83
N THR A 185 -13.53 -0.54 -12.68
CA THR A 185 -14.58 -1.42 -12.12
C THR A 185 -15.63 -0.68 -11.30
N LEU A 186 -15.45 0.63 -11.09
CA LEU A 186 -16.20 1.45 -10.13
C LEU A 186 -16.00 1.05 -8.66
N TYR A 187 -15.27 -0.03 -8.37
CA TYR A 187 -14.90 -0.45 -7.02
C TYR A 187 -13.76 0.42 -6.46
N ARG A 188 -13.89 0.83 -5.20
CA ARG A 188 -12.94 1.74 -4.54
C ARG A 188 -12.55 1.25 -3.16
N LEU A 189 -11.29 1.48 -2.82
CA LEU A 189 -10.84 1.53 -1.43
C LEU A 189 -10.68 2.99 -1.07
N HIS A 190 -11.33 3.47 -0.02
CA HIS A 190 -11.29 4.89 0.32
C HIS A 190 -11.37 5.16 1.82
N GLY A 191 -10.97 6.37 2.21
CA GLY A 191 -11.14 6.86 3.57
C GLY A 191 -12.60 7.17 3.87
N SER A 192 -12.89 7.42 5.15
CA SER A 192 -14.21 7.84 5.59
C SER A 192 -14.08 8.65 6.87
N PRO A 193 -14.82 9.78 7.01
CA PRO A 193 -14.98 10.43 8.30
C PRO A 193 -15.89 9.63 9.26
N GLU A 194 -16.69 8.69 8.73
CA GLU A 194 -17.62 7.87 9.50
C GLU A 194 -16.93 6.64 10.11
N TRP A 195 -16.01 6.83 11.04
CA TRP A 195 -15.29 5.72 11.70
C TRP A 195 -16.22 4.68 12.35
N LYS A 196 -17.45 5.07 12.74
CA LYS A 196 -18.48 4.16 13.27
C LYS A 196 -18.96 3.11 12.27
N SER A 197 -18.63 3.23 10.98
CA SER A 197 -18.99 2.26 9.94
C SER A 197 -18.04 1.07 9.86
N ILE A 198 -16.88 1.13 10.51
CA ILE A 198 -15.89 0.05 10.45
C ILE A 198 -16.43 -1.21 11.10
N GLY A 199 -16.23 -2.35 10.45
CA GLY A 199 -16.76 -3.63 10.90
C GLY A 199 -18.25 -3.81 10.65
N LYS A 200 -18.90 -2.94 9.88
CA LYS A 200 -20.33 -3.00 9.55
C LYS A 200 -20.59 -3.10 8.05
N ALA A 201 -21.72 -3.69 7.70
CA ALA A 201 -22.34 -3.55 6.38
C ALA A 201 -23.19 -2.27 6.35
N THR A 202 -23.18 -1.54 5.24
CA THR A 202 -23.96 -0.31 5.07
C THR A 202 -24.64 -0.24 3.71
N SER A 203 -25.59 0.67 3.56
CA SER A 203 -26.48 0.75 2.39
C SER A 203 -25.84 1.32 1.12
N SER A 204 -24.63 1.89 1.18
CA SER A 204 -23.95 2.51 0.04
C SER A 204 -22.42 2.54 0.20
N GLY A 205 -21.71 2.69 -0.93
CA GLY A 205 -20.25 2.76 -0.97
C GLY A 205 -19.56 1.41 -1.16
N CYS A 206 -18.27 1.45 -1.50
CA CYS A 206 -17.41 0.29 -1.69
C CYS A 206 -16.75 -0.14 -0.37
N VAL A 207 -15.42 0.02 -0.23
CA VAL A 207 -14.66 -0.32 0.97
C VAL A 207 -14.18 0.95 1.67
N ARG A 208 -14.62 1.14 2.91
CA ARG A 208 -14.31 2.30 3.74
C ARG A 208 -13.30 1.97 4.82
N LEU A 209 -12.26 2.79 4.90
CA LEU A 209 -11.25 2.77 5.96
C LEU A 209 -11.38 4.04 6.80
N ILE A 210 -10.93 3.97 8.06
CA ILE A 210 -10.67 5.17 8.85
C ILE A 210 -9.64 6.03 8.11
N ASN A 211 -9.76 7.36 8.16
CA ASN A 211 -8.83 8.23 7.45
C ASN A 211 -7.35 7.97 7.82
N GLN A 212 -7.04 7.77 9.11
CA GLN A 212 -5.70 7.41 9.59
C GLN A 212 -5.19 6.09 8.97
N ASP A 213 -6.09 5.14 8.74
CA ASP A 213 -5.77 3.83 8.17
C ASP A 213 -5.66 3.88 6.64
N VAL A 214 -6.48 4.66 5.94
CA VAL A 214 -6.30 4.85 4.50
C VAL A 214 -5.01 5.62 4.19
N LEU A 215 -4.58 6.53 5.07
CA LEU A 215 -3.30 7.23 4.93
C LEU A 215 -2.12 6.27 5.05
N ASP A 216 -2.17 5.30 5.98
CA ASP A 216 -1.16 4.26 6.11
C ASP A 216 -1.20 3.29 4.91
N LEU A 217 -2.40 2.83 4.53
CA LEU A 217 -2.62 1.98 3.35
C LEU A 217 -2.01 2.62 2.10
N TYR A 218 -2.28 3.89 1.85
CA TYR A 218 -1.81 4.62 0.67
C TYR A 218 -0.28 4.65 0.56
N LYS A 219 0.43 4.65 1.70
CA LYS A 219 1.90 4.61 1.76
C LYS A 219 2.45 3.21 1.50
N ARG A 220 1.74 2.17 1.94
CA ARG A 220 2.19 0.77 1.82
C ARG A 220 1.92 0.17 0.45
N VAL A 221 0.80 0.53 -0.16
CA VAL A 221 0.36 -0.07 -1.43
C VAL A 221 1.30 0.36 -2.56
N PRO A 222 1.98 -0.60 -3.22
CA PRO A 222 2.80 -0.31 -4.39
C PRO A 222 1.99 0.34 -5.52
N TYR A 223 2.66 1.12 -6.38
CA TYR A 223 2.02 1.61 -7.59
C TYR A 223 1.66 0.41 -8.49
N HIS A 224 0.46 0.41 -9.08
CA HIS A 224 -0.06 -0.73 -9.85
C HIS A 224 -0.13 -2.05 -9.06
N ALA A 225 -0.32 -2.00 -7.74
CA ALA A 225 -0.48 -3.20 -6.93
C ALA A 225 -1.64 -4.07 -7.42
N ARG A 226 -1.42 -5.39 -7.43
CA ARG A 226 -2.49 -6.39 -7.59
C ARG A 226 -3.44 -6.30 -6.41
N ILE A 227 -4.73 -6.42 -6.70
CA ILE A 227 -5.78 -6.55 -5.69
C ILE A 227 -6.61 -7.80 -5.96
N VAL A 228 -6.98 -8.51 -4.89
CA VAL A 228 -7.89 -9.66 -4.91
C VAL A 228 -9.03 -9.40 -3.94
N VAL A 229 -10.27 -9.58 -4.39
CA VAL A 229 -11.47 -9.36 -3.58
C VAL A 229 -12.26 -10.66 -3.46
N HIS A 230 -12.51 -11.07 -2.21
CA HIS A 230 -13.28 -12.24 -1.87
C HIS A 230 -14.65 -11.84 -1.33
N GLN A 231 -15.71 -12.46 -1.86
CA GLN A 231 -17.08 -12.37 -1.33
C GLN A 231 -17.49 -13.62 -0.53
N GLY A 232 -16.77 -14.72 -0.70
CA GLY A 232 -16.84 -15.92 0.14
C GLY A 232 -15.77 -15.92 1.23
N ALA A 233 -15.81 -16.95 2.09
CA ALA A 233 -14.72 -17.18 3.03
C ALA A 233 -13.40 -17.35 2.27
N MET A 234 -12.34 -16.65 2.71
CA MET A 234 -11.00 -16.91 2.20
C MET A 234 -10.63 -18.37 2.51
N ALA A 235 -10.01 -19.05 1.55
CA ALA A 235 -9.52 -20.40 1.77
C ALA A 235 -8.46 -20.37 2.89
N SER A 236 -8.58 -21.27 3.87
CA SER A 236 -7.56 -21.43 4.90
C SER A 236 -6.26 -21.91 4.26
N VAL A 237 -5.18 -21.15 4.45
CA VAL A 237 -3.81 -21.49 4.01
C VAL A 237 -3.00 -22.03 5.20
#